data_AF-R7PS31-F1
#
_entry.id   AF-R7PS31-F1
#
_cell.length_a   1.000
_cell.length_b   1.000
_cell.length_c   1.000
_cell.angle_alpha   90.00
_cell.angle_beta   90.00
_cell.angle_gamma   90.00
#
_symmetry.space_group_name_H-M   'P 1'
#
loop_
_entity.id
_entity.type
_entity.pdbx_description
1 polymer ?
#
loop_
_entity_poly.entity_id
_entity_poly.type
_entity_poly.pdbx_seq_one_letter_code
_entity_poly.pdbx_strand_id
1 'polypeptide(L)' 'MKKKHPCGSQEWEVVQLGTDMRIKCCNCERVLLIARPKFIKGTKKILNRDMNEKVHIQKREEENIC' A
#
# COMPACT_ATOMS: atom_id res chain seq x y z
N MET A 1 2.18 5.56 -9.11
CA MET A 1 2.99 6.77 -8.76
C MET A 1 3.33 7.55 -10.03
N LYS A 2 3.54 8.88 -9.95
CA LYS A 2 3.93 9.71 -11.13
C LYS A 2 5.19 9.21 -11.85
N LYS A 3 6.14 8.62 -11.10
CA LYS A 3 7.28 7.92 -11.67
C LYS A 3 6.94 6.44 -11.86
N LYS A 4 7.30 5.89 -13.02
CA LYS A 4 7.24 4.44 -13.25
C LYS A 4 8.22 3.74 -12.30
N HIS A 5 7.81 2.59 -11.77
CA HIS A 5 8.74 1.73 -11.06
C HIS A 5 9.80 1.22 -12.07
N PRO A 6 11.07 1.01 -11.69
CA PRO A 6 12.08 0.40 -12.55
C PRO A 6 11.65 -0.92 -13.21
N CYS A 7 10.65 -1.63 -12.68
CA CYS A 7 10.08 -2.82 -13.32
C CYS A 7 9.04 -2.53 -14.43
N GLY A 8 8.76 -1.27 -14.75
CA GLY A 8 7.77 -0.86 -15.76
C GLY A 8 6.33 -0.71 -15.26
N SER A 9 5.98 -1.31 -14.12
CA SER A 9 4.64 -1.17 -13.54
C SER A 9 4.43 0.19 -12.84
N GLN A 10 3.18 0.64 -12.83
CA GLN A 10 2.73 1.88 -12.21
C GLN A 10 1.74 1.66 -11.08
N GLU A 11 1.39 0.40 -10.83
CA GLU A 11 0.42 -0.05 -9.85
C GLU A 11 1.12 -0.37 -8.53
N TRP A 12 0.53 0.14 -7.47
CA TRP A 12 1.06 0.04 -6.13
C TRP A 12 -0.08 -0.30 -5.19
N GLU A 13 0.17 -1.30 -4.36
CA GLU A 13 -0.69 -1.69 -3.27
C GLU A 13 -0.19 -1.04 -1.97
N VAL A 14 -1.11 -0.53 -1.16
CA VAL A 14 -0.76 0.09 0.13
C VAL A 14 -0.87 -0.99 1.20
N VAL A 15 0.27 -1.40 1.75
CA VAL A 15 0.34 -2.49 2.74
C VAL A 15 0.12 -1.97 4.15
N GLN A 16 0.68 -0.79 4.47
CA GLN A 16 0.58 -0.20 5.80
C GLN A 16 0.34 1.30 5.72
N LEU A 17 -0.60 1.77 6.51
CA LEU A 17 -0.90 3.18 6.74
C LEU A 17 -0.22 3.63 8.04
N GLY A 18 0.43 4.79 7.99
CA GLY A 18 1.16 5.36 9.12
C GLY A 18 1.79 6.71 8.77
N THR A 19 2.79 7.12 9.56
CA THR A 19 3.62 8.32 9.28
C THR A 19 4.31 8.20 7.93
N ASP A 20 4.88 7.02 7.68
CA ASP A 20 5.36 6.58 6.39
C ASP A 20 4.44 5.52 5.83
N MET A 21 4.25 5.55 4.51
CA MET A 21 3.41 4.60 3.80
C MET A 21 4.30 3.51 3.22
N ARG A 22 4.01 2.27 3.59
CA ARG A 22 4.65 1.09 3.00
C ARG A 22 3.83 0.67 1.79
N ILE A 23 4.47 0.71 0.61
CA ILE A 23 3.82 0.39 -0.66
C ILE A 23 4.51 -0.81 -1.31
N LYS A 24 3.73 -1.75 -1.81
CA LYS A 24 4.20 -2.94 -2.56
C LYS A 24 3.91 -2.73 -4.04
N CYS A 25 4.88 -3.02 -4.89
CA CYS A 25 4.63 -3.05 -6.34
C CYS A 25 3.90 -4.35 -6.71
N CYS A 26 2.80 -4.25 -7.46
CA CYS A 26 1.99 -5.42 -7.83
C CYS A 26 2.72 -6.37 -8.81
N ASN A 27 3.71 -5.89 -9.55
CA ASN A 27 4.38 -6.67 -10.59
C ASN A 27 5.68 -7.35 -10.14
N CYS A 28 6.42 -6.75 -9.21
CA CYS A 28 7.72 -7.27 -8.77
C CYS A 28 7.84 -7.41 -7.25
N GLU A 29 6.73 -7.21 -6.54
CA GLU A 29 6.58 -7.41 -5.09
C GLU A 29 7.53 -6.61 -4.20
N ARG A 30 8.30 -5.68 -4.79
CA ARG A 30 9.22 -4.83 -4.06
C ARG A 30 8.44 -3.87 -3.18
N VAL A 31 8.84 -3.85 -1.92
CA VAL A 31 8.26 -2.98 -0.90
C VAL A 31 9.14 -1.75 -0.73
N LEU A 32 8.54 -0.57 -0.76
CA LEU A 32 9.21 0.70 -0.53
C LEU A 32 8.52 1.44 0.61
N LEU A 33 9.33 2.13 1.40
CA LEU A 33 8.85 3.09 2.38
C LEU A 33 8.86 4.48 1.76
N ILE A 34 7.74 5.18 1.79
CA ILE A 34 7.62 6.53 1.25
C ILE A 34 6.95 7.42 2.29
N ALA A 35 7.50 8.62 2.49
CA ALA A 35 6.88 9.61 3.35
C ALA A 35 5.49 9.97 2.84
N ARG A 36 4.50 10.00 3.74
CA ARG A 36 3.10 10.34 3.44
C ARG A 36 2.90 11.57 2.54
N PRO A 37 3.57 12.73 2.75
CA PRO A 37 3.37 13.89 1.88
C PRO A 37 3.84 13.65 0.44
N LYS A 38 4.88 12.83 0.24
CA LYS A 38 5.35 12.45 -1.10
C LYS A 38 4.38 11.49 -1.78
N PHE A 39 3.82 10.53 -1.01
CA PHE A 39 2.80 9.62 -1.53
C PHE A 39 1.58 10.38 -2.04
N ILE A 40 1.00 11.25 -1.20
CA ILE A 40 -0.23 12.00 -1.54
C ILE A 40 -0.03 12.83 -2.81
N LYS A 41 1.11 13.52 -2.97
CA LYS A 41 1.44 14.30 -4.18
C LYS A 41 1.72 13.43 -5.41
N GLY A 42 2.15 12.18 -5.20
CA GLY A 42 2.52 11.22 -6.24
C GLY A 42 1.39 10.31 -6.71
N THR A 43 0.29 10.24 -5.97
CA THR A 43 -0.90 9.45 -6.30
C THR A 43 -1.76 10.18 -7.33
N LYS A 44 -1.98 9.54 -8.48
CA LYS A 44 -2.74 10.11 -9.61
C LYS A 44 -4.19 9.64 -9.63
N LYS A 45 -4.41 8.36 -9.32
CA LYS A 45 -5.70 7.67 -9.33
C LYS A 45 -5.68 6.58 -8.27
N ILE A 46 -6.80 6.39 -7.58
CA ILE A 46 -7.05 5.28 -6.66
C ILE A 46 -7.95 4.32 -7.43
N LEU A 47 -7.50 3.08 -7.63
CA LEU A 47 -8.20 2.09 -8.46
C LEU A 47 -9.25 1.29 -7.67
N ASN A 48 -9.04 1.10 -6.37
CA ASN A 48 -9.95 0.39 -5.48
C ASN A 48 -10.67 1.38 -4.55
N ARG A 49 -11.58 2.17 -5.13
CA ARG A 49 -12.50 3.04 -4.36
C ARG A 49 -13.90 2.45 -4.41
N ASP A 50 -14.03 1.16 -4.11
CA ASP A 50 -15.34 0.56 -3.94
C ASP A 50 -15.88 0.97 -2.57
N MET A 51 -16.90 1.84 -2.56
CA MET A 51 -17.52 2.35 -1.32
C MET A 51 -18.32 1.28 -0.55
N ASN A 52 -18.34 0.03 -1.03
CA ASN A 52 -19.24 -1.02 -0.55
C ASN A 52 -18.55 -2.30 -0.04
N GLU A 53 -17.21 -2.36 0.03
CA GLU A 53 -16.52 -3.59 0.42
C GLU A 53 -16.10 -3.56 1.90
N LYS A 54 -16.57 -4.57 2.66
CA LYS A 54 -16.25 -4.73 4.09
C LYS A 54 -14.80 -5.17 4.22
N VAL A 55 -13.92 -4.28 4.69
CA VAL A 55 -12.53 -4.63 5.02
C VAL A 55 -12.53 -5.64 6.17
N HIS A 56 -12.24 -6.90 5.87
CA HIS A 56 -12.06 -7.95 6.87
C HIS A 56 -10.69 -7.77 7.53
N ILE A 57 -10.64 -6.98 8.61
CA ILE A 57 -9.44 -6.85 9.44
C ILE A 57 -9.29 -8.16 10.20
N GLN A 58 -8.40 -9.04 9.72
CA GLN A 58 -7.96 -10.20 10.49
C GLN A 58 -7.22 -9.67 11.72
N LYS A 59 -7.92 -9.62 12.86
CA LYS A 59 -7.28 -9.44 14.17
C LYS A 59 -6.24 -10.55 14.27
N ARG A 60 -4.97 -10.17 14.41
CA ARG A 60 -3.92 -11.10 14.80
C ARG A 60 -4.33 -11.63 16.16
N GLU A 61 -4.75 -12.88 16.22
CA GLU A 61 -4.96 -13.58 17.48
C GLU A 61 -3.60 -13.60 18.19
N GLU A 62 -3.55 -12.96 19.36
CA GLU A 62 -2.48 -13.14 20.32
C GLU A 62 -2.56 -14.59 20.81
N GLU A 63 -1.98 -15.52 20.06
CA GLU A 63 -1.67 -16.84 20.58
C GLU A 63 -0.52 -16.70 21.58
N ASN A 64 -0.94 -16.56 22.84
CA ASN A 64 -0.20 -16.85 24.05
C ASN A 64 0.75 -18.04 23.87
N ILE A 65 2.02 -17.88 24.27
CA ILE A 65 2.74 -18.97 24.94
C ILE A 65 3.77 -18.37 25.92
N CYS A 66 3.48 -18.63 27.19
CA CYS A 66 4.22 -18.45 28.44
C CYS A 66 4.57 -17.03 28.92
#